data_AF-A0AAV3UCR5-F1
#
_entry.id   AF-A0AAV3UCR5-F1
#
_cell.length_a   1.000
_cell.length_b   1.000
_cell.length_c   1.000
_cell.angle_alpha   90.00
_cell.angle_beta   90.00
_cell.angle_gamma   90.00
#
_symmetry.space_group_name_H-M   'P 1'
#
loop_
_entity.id
_entity.type
_entity.pdbx_description
1 polymer ?
#
loop_
_entity_poly.entity_id
_entity_poly.type
_entity_poly.pdbx_seq_one_letter_code
_entity_poly.pdbx_strand_id
1 'polypeptide(L)' 'MPDTLYDVYLVPSGTRGGEQNIVSPVEGDKLEFYETGVWLRRKGGRNFFPYEQIRTIREHEGERP' A
#
# COMPACT_ATOMS: atom_id res chain seq x y z
N MET A 1 -17.17 15.19 0.20
CA MET A 1 -17.07 13.74 -0.04
C MET A 1 -15.96 13.24 0.85
N PRO A 2 -16.13 12.13 1.59
CA PRO A 2 -15.03 11.56 2.36
C PRO A 2 -13.85 11.32 1.43
N ASP A 3 -12.64 11.66 1.90
CA ASP A 3 -11.42 11.34 1.15
C ASP A 3 -11.16 9.84 1.37
N THR A 4 -11.07 9.08 0.28
CA THR A 4 -10.70 7.66 0.35
C THR A 4 -9.21 7.55 0.67
N LEU A 5 -8.89 6.81 1.73
CA LEU A 5 -7.52 6.52 2.15
C LEU A 5 -7.20 5.04 1.96
N TYR A 6 -5.92 4.77 1.74
CA TYR A 6 -5.38 3.46 1.42
C TYR A 6 -4.21 3.11 2.33
N ASP A 7 -4.29 1.94 2.96
CA ASP A 7 -3.18 1.33 3.70
C ASP A 7 -2.61 0.15 2.92
N VAL A 8 -1.35 0.26 2.50
CA VAL A 8 -0.65 -0.82 1.79
C VAL A 8 0.32 -1.51 2.75
N TYR A 9 0.02 -2.77 3.11
CA TYR A 9 0.87 -3.61 3.95
C TYR A 9 1.88 -4.36 3.08
N LEU A 10 3.16 -4.25 3.40
CA LEU A 10 4.23 -4.82 2.60
C LEU A 10 4.86 -6.04 3.25
N VAL A 11 5.35 -6.95 2.43
CA VAL A 11 6.21 -8.05 2.84
C VAL A 11 7.68 -7.68 2.57
N PRO A 12 8.61 -8.00 3.49
CA PRO A 12 10.02 -7.73 3.31
C PRO A 12 10.53 -8.48 2.08
N SER A 13 11.21 -7.74 1.21
CA SER A 13 11.87 -8.32 0.04
C SER A 13 13.04 -9.19 0.52
N GLY A 14 12.94 -10.51 0.38
CA GLY A 14 14.07 -11.41 0.69
C GLY A 14 13.74 -12.82 1.14
N THR A 15 12.51 -13.11 1.59
CA THR A 15 12.23 -14.44 2.19
C THR A 15 10.90 -15.01 1.72
N ARG A 16 10.92 -15.74 0.60
CA ARG A 16 9.82 -16.67 0.26
C ARG A 16 10.01 -17.95 1.07
N GLY A 17 9.07 -18.25 1.98
CA GLY A 17 8.97 -19.57 2.61
C GLY A 17 8.89 -19.61 4.15
N GLY A 18 8.95 -18.47 4.84
CA GLY A 18 8.81 -18.38 6.31
C GLY A 18 7.79 -17.35 6.76
N GLU A 19 7.58 -17.24 8.08
CA GLU A 19 6.73 -16.23 8.72
C GLU A 19 7.07 -14.83 8.19
N GLN A 20 6.16 -14.24 7.41
CA GLN A 20 6.42 -12.99 6.70
C GLN A 20 6.16 -11.82 7.65
N ASN A 21 7.22 -11.18 8.12
CA ASN A 21 7.13 -9.98 8.97
C ASN A 21 6.43 -8.85 8.21
N ILE A 22 5.19 -8.52 8.52
CA ILE A 22 4.45 -7.46 7.83
C ILE A 22 5.06 -6.10 8.22
N VAL A 23 5.44 -5.30 7.22
CA VAL A 23 5.86 -3.92 7.46
C VAL A 23 4.62 -3.06 7.70
N SER A 24 4.72 -2.13 8.65
CA SER A 24 3.72 -1.11 8.96
C SER A 24 3.12 -0.49 7.69
N PRO A 25 1.83 -0.14 7.69
CA PRO A 25 1.14 0.25 6.47
C PRO A 25 1.76 1.50 5.87
N VAL A 26 1.87 1.48 4.55
CA VAL A 26 2.16 2.68 3.77
C VAL A 26 0.83 3.34 3.45
N GLU A 27 0.58 4.47 4.11
CA GLU A 27 -0.63 5.26 3.91
C GLU A 27 -0.55 6.12 2.65
N GLY A 28 -1.66 6.22 1.93
CA GLY A 28 -1.85 7.10 0.78
C GLY A 28 -3.31 7.47 0.53
N ASP A 29 -3.54 8.40 -0.39
CA ASP A 29 -4.86 9.00 -0.67
C ASP A 29 -5.35 8.74 -2.11
N LYS A 30 -4.58 7.98 -2.89
CA LYS A 30 -4.98 7.49 -4.21
C LYS A 30 -4.17 6.23 -4.54
N LEU A 31 -4.86 5.24 -5.09
CA LEU A 31 -4.26 3.99 -5.55
C LEU A 31 -4.60 3.77 -7.02
N GLU A 32 -3.59 3.41 -7.83
CA GLU A 32 -3.75 3.12 -9.26
C GLU A 32 -3.18 1.72 -9.54
N PHE A 33 -4.01 0.83 -10.08
CA PHE A 33 -3.66 -0.56 -10.37
C PHE A 33 -3.09 -0.71 -11.78
N TYR A 34 -1.99 -1.45 -11.89
CA TYR A 34 -1.33 -1.82 -13.14
C TYR A 34 -1.04 -3.31 -13.17
N GLU A 35 -0.57 -3.82 -14.32
CA GLU A 35 -0.28 -5.25 -14.49
C GLU A 35 0.82 -5.76 -13.54
N THR A 36 1.80 -4.92 -13.20
CA THR A 36 2.97 -5.30 -12.40
C THR A 36 2.88 -4.91 -10.94
N GLY A 37 1.91 -4.09 -10.55
CA GLY A 37 1.78 -3.58 -9.20
C GLY A 37 0.86 -2.38 -9.10
N VAL A 38 1.02 -1.61 -8.03
CA VAL A 38 0.20 -0.42 -7.77
C VAL A 38 1.06 0.82 -7.58
N TRP A 39 0.54 1.96 -8.04
CA TRP A 39 1.04 3.27 -7.64
C TRP A 39 0.19 3.82 -6.50
N LEU A 40 0.84 4.17 -5.40
CA LEU A 40 0.21 4.83 -4.25
C LEU A 40 0.66 6.29 -4.19
N ARG A 41 -0.29 7.22 -4.20
CA ARG A 41 -0.04 8.65 -3.96
C ARG A 41 -0.04 8.95 -2.47
N ARG A 42 0.96 9.70 -2.02
CA ARG A 42 1.22 10.07 -0.62
C ARG A 42 1.50 11.58 -0.54
N LYS A 43 1.52 12.13 0.69
CA LYS A 43 1.80 13.57 0.94
C LYS A 43 3.15 14.10 0.42
N GLY A 44 4.04 13.24 -0.08
CA GLY A 44 5.35 13.61 -0.64
C GLY A 44 5.60 13.13 -2.06
N GLY A 45 4.61 12.56 -2.76
CA GLY A 45 4.78 12.05 -4.12
C GLY A 45 4.02 10.76 -4.36
N ARG A 46 4.50 9.94 -5.29
CA ARG A 46 3.94 8.62 -5.57
C ARG A 46 5.01 7.54 -5.44
N ASN A 47 4.64 6.41 -4.87
CA ASN A 47 5.50 5.23 -4.74
C ASN A 47 4.89 4.08 -5.53
N PHE A 48 5.74 3.30 -6.19
CA PHE A 48 5.32 2.07 -6.85
C PHE A 48 5.60 0.86 -5.96
N PHE A 49 4.64 -0.04 -5.86
CA PHE A 49 4.73 -1.28 -5.11
C PHE A 49 4.39 -2.47 -6.03
N PRO A 50 5.35 -3.37 -6.31
CA PRO A 50 5.09 -4.63 -7.02
C PRO A 50 4.13 -5.53 -6.23
N TYR A 51 3.25 -6.28 -6.90
CA TYR A 51 2.31 -7.17 -6.20
C TYR A 51 2.99 -8.23 -5.32
N GLU A 52 4.17 -8.68 -5.72
CA GLU A 52 4.99 -9.62 -4.95
C GLU A 52 5.45 -9.07 -3.59
N GLN A 53 5.44 -7.75 -3.42
CA GLN A 53 5.78 -7.07 -2.17
C GLN A 53 4.54 -6.67 -1.36
N ILE A 54 3.33 -6.85 -1.89
CA ILE A 54 2.10 -6.43 -1.24
C ILE A 54 1.45 -7.62 -0.54
N ARG A 55 1.26 -7.50 0.78
CA ARG A 55 0.48 -8.48 1.55
C ARG A 55 -1.01 -8.21 1.44
N THR A 56 -1.40 -6.95 1.64
CA THR A 56 -2.80 -6.55 1.77
C THR A 56 -2.91 -5.06 1.47
N ILE A 57 -4.00 -4.67 0.82
CA ILE A 57 -4.40 -3.28 0.66
C ILE A 57 -5.72 -3.12 1.40
N ARG A 58 -5.83 -2.12 2.28
CA ARG A 58 -7.09 -1.74 2.92
C ARG A 58 -7.52 -0.37 2.44
N GLU A 59 -8.77 -0.26 2.05
CA GLU A 59 -9.43 1.00 1.77
C GLU A 59 -10.25 1.39 2.99
N HIS A 60 -10.16 2.66 3.41
CA HIS A 60 -11.00 3.21 4.46
C HIS A 60 -11.40 4.64 4.15
N GLU A 61 -12.60 5.03 4.57
CA GLU A 61 -13.05 6.41 4.50
C GLU A 61 -12.35 7.21 5.60
N GLY A 62 -11.48 8.14 5.20
CA GLY A 62 -10.77 9.01 6.13
C GLY A 62 -11.49 10.33 6.31
N GLU A 63 -11.70 10.72 7.57
CA GLU A 63 -11.96 12.12 7.91
C GLU A 63 -10.58 12.78 8.11
N ARG A 64 -10.17 13.68 7.21
CA ARG A 64 -8.93 14.44 7.39
C ARG A 64 -9.11 15.28 8.67
N PRO A 65 -8.25 15.15 9.71
CA PRO A 65 -8.32 16.01 10.88
C PRO A 65 -8.01 17.47 10.55
#